data_AF-A0A9P8XQS8-F1
#
_entry.id   AF-A0A9P8XQS8-F1
#
_cell.length_a   1.000
_cell.length_b   1.000
_cell.length_c   1.000
_cell.angle_alpha   90.00
_cell.angle_beta   90.00
_cell.angle_gamma   90.00
#
_symmetry.space_group_name_H-M   'P 1'
#
loop_
_entity.id
_entity.type
_entity.pdbx_description
1 polymer ?
#
loop_
_entity_poly.entity_id
_entity_poly.type
_entity_poly.pdbx_seq_one_letter_code
_entity_poly.pdbx_strand_id
1 'polypeptide(L)'
;MATKETPSFVSLPPEIRVQIYQLLLDYDLNGNYSYKHALALFRLSKLINREAKEEFFKLNIFVRVEAVWPEKFVFERHVPIVLKDQQAERFAEHSLSVFITSCNPEPRRPQYSVVLRVGDLDNFILTWLGARLPKERFNVELRLRNRCATAWDETITTERLQRRLLMPFAIFKPRRSLVITGEPTPLPSVTQELHAAQLVRLPTREECLTKATALKATGNEAIGQGDYHNALENYREALDAIYYIIRGGQQYKYYPFTVHGHMMEPWLGRNWQDERERLYHELMANICQVLLKLEHWNKLIEWGTQSISPFRRGGWRPSPEVEAARGQGFPGFISIGKIYYRTALGYKALGDEVEALSLLEVAQVYLPHDKLIREHIQACKELIALRSTQS
;
A
#
# COMPACT_ATOMS: atom_id res chain seq x y z
N MET A 1 41.06 -36.67 -23.51
CA MET A 1 39.76 -36.50 -22.85
C MET A 1 39.58 -35.01 -22.57
N ALA A 2 38.78 -34.31 -23.38
CA ALA A 2 38.46 -32.91 -23.13
C ALA A 2 37.51 -32.84 -21.93
N THR A 3 37.94 -32.21 -20.84
CA THR A 3 37.08 -31.87 -19.72
C THR A 3 35.97 -30.96 -20.25
N LYS A 4 34.71 -31.42 -20.21
CA LYS A 4 33.53 -30.58 -20.43
C LYS A 4 33.55 -29.53 -19.31
N GLU A 5 34.15 -28.38 -19.57
CA GLU A 5 34.05 -27.23 -18.68
C GLU A 5 32.57 -26.85 -18.61
N THR A 6 31.96 -27.03 -17.45
CA THR A 6 30.64 -26.50 -17.17
C THR A 6 30.68 -24.98 -17.41
N PRO A 7 29.80 -24.43 -18.26
CA PRO A 7 29.82 -23.00 -18.57
C PRO A 7 29.65 -22.22 -17.27
N SER A 8 30.61 -21.32 -17.00
CA SER A 8 30.57 -20.43 -15.85
C SER A 8 29.61 -19.28 -16.13
N PHE A 9 28.95 -18.74 -15.11
CA PHE A 9 28.11 -17.55 -15.30
C PHE A 9 28.90 -16.36 -15.91
N VAL A 10 30.20 -16.29 -15.64
CA VAL A 10 31.11 -15.28 -16.22
C VAL A 10 31.33 -15.48 -17.73
N SER A 11 31.21 -16.71 -18.24
CA SER A 11 31.39 -17.00 -19.67
C SER A 11 30.17 -16.66 -20.52
N LEU A 12 29.04 -16.25 -19.92
CA LEU A 12 27.88 -15.73 -20.66
C LEU A 12 28.19 -14.35 -21.26
N PRO A 13 27.60 -13.97 -22.40
CA PRO A 13 27.70 -12.59 -22.91
C PRO A 13 27.16 -11.55 -21.91
N PRO A 14 27.74 -10.34 -21.85
CA PRO A 14 27.29 -9.28 -20.93
C PRO A 14 25.79 -8.97 -21.03
N GLU A 15 25.22 -8.98 -22.22
CA GLU A 15 23.82 -8.68 -22.48
C GLU A 15 22.89 -9.71 -21.82
N ILE A 16 23.29 -10.98 -21.88
CA ILE A 16 22.56 -12.08 -21.23
C ILE A 16 22.69 -11.98 -19.71
N ARG A 17 23.88 -11.62 -19.21
CA ARG A 17 24.06 -11.39 -17.76
C ARG A 17 23.17 -10.25 -17.26
N VAL A 18 23.04 -9.16 -18.01
CA VAL A 18 22.15 -8.04 -17.68
C VAL A 18 20.68 -8.47 -17.60
N GLN A 19 20.19 -9.24 -18.58
CA GLN A 19 18.82 -9.76 -18.52
C GLN A 19 18.58 -10.66 -17.30
N ILE A 20 19.56 -11.51 -16.97
CA ILE A 20 19.50 -12.36 -15.77
C ILE A 20 19.50 -11.50 -14.50
N TYR A 21 20.33 -10.46 -14.43
CA TYR A 21 20.31 -9.51 -13.32
C TYR A 21 18.94 -8.84 -13.20
N GLN A 22 18.32 -8.42 -14.30
CA GLN A 22 16.98 -7.80 -14.27
C GLN A 22 15.92 -8.73 -13.68
N LEU A 23 15.92 -10.00 -14.05
CA LEU A 23 14.99 -11.00 -13.50
C LEU A 23 15.24 -11.32 -12.02
N LEU A 24 16.50 -11.31 -11.58
CA LEU A 24 16.88 -11.70 -10.21
C LEU A 24 16.86 -10.52 -9.22
N LEU A 25 17.04 -9.30 -9.71
CA LEU A 25 17.21 -8.08 -8.91
C LEU A 25 15.97 -7.18 -8.94
N ASP A 26 15.04 -7.38 -9.87
CA ASP A 26 13.72 -6.76 -9.81
C ASP A 26 12.86 -7.52 -8.80
N TYR A 27 12.43 -6.83 -7.74
CA TYR A 27 11.69 -7.47 -6.65
C TYR A 27 10.18 -7.27 -6.79
N ASP A 28 9.50 -8.40 -6.62
CA ASP A 28 8.07 -8.70 -6.79
C ASP A 28 7.13 -8.01 -5.76
N LEU A 29 5.88 -7.86 -6.21
CA LEU A 29 4.81 -6.93 -5.88
C LEU A 29 4.18 -7.04 -4.47
N ASN A 30 4.76 -7.80 -3.54
CA ASN A 30 4.12 -8.20 -2.28
C ASN A 30 4.55 -7.40 -1.04
N GLY A 31 5.19 -6.23 -1.22
CA GLY A 31 5.41 -5.25 -0.14
C GLY A 31 6.44 -5.61 0.93
N ASN A 32 7.26 -6.67 0.75
CA ASN A 32 8.30 -7.05 1.71
C ASN A 32 9.70 -7.05 1.07
N TYR A 33 10.58 -6.11 1.42
CA TYR A 33 11.90 -5.98 0.80
C TYR A 33 12.91 -7.01 1.33
N SER A 34 13.06 -8.15 0.65
CA SER A 34 14.12 -9.13 0.94
C SER A 34 15.08 -9.29 -0.23
N TYR A 35 16.18 -8.54 -0.19
CA TYR A 35 17.26 -8.63 -1.19
C TYR A 35 18.25 -9.77 -0.91
N LYS A 36 17.90 -10.74 -0.07
CA LYS A 36 18.84 -11.81 0.36
C LYS A 36 19.45 -12.58 -0.83
N HIS A 37 18.63 -12.91 -1.84
CA HIS A 37 19.09 -13.59 -3.05
C HIS A 37 19.95 -12.68 -3.94
N ALA A 38 19.57 -11.40 -4.08
CA ALA A 38 20.37 -10.40 -4.79
C ALA A 38 21.76 -10.21 -4.14
N LEU A 39 21.84 -10.20 -2.81
CA LEU A 39 23.10 -10.08 -2.08
C LEU A 39 24.03 -11.30 -2.27
N ALA A 40 23.50 -12.47 -2.62
CA ALA A 40 24.32 -13.63 -2.95
C ALA A 40 25.08 -13.43 -4.28
N LEU A 41 24.43 -12.83 -5.28
CA LEU A 41 25.07 -12.49 -6.57
C LEU A 41 26.28 -11.58 -6.37
N PHE A 42 26.19 -10.62 -5.45
CA PHE A 42 27.28 -9.71 -5.14
C PHE A 42 28.52 -10.39 -4.54
N ARG A 43 28.43 -11.65 -4.10
CA ARG A 43 29.56 -12.37 -3.50
C ARG A 43 30.28 -13.31 -4.47
N LEU A 44 29.78 -13.48 -5.70
CA LEU A 44 30.28 -14.49 -6.64
C LEU A 44 31.64 -14.13 -7.25
N SER A 45 31.78 -12.93 -7.81
CA SER A 45 33.04 -12.44 -8.38
C SER A 45 33.08 -10.90 -8.40
N LYS A 46 34.27 -10.31 -8.55
CA LYS A 46 34.40 -8.84 -8.65
C LYS A 46 33.68 -8.26 -9.87
N LEU A 47 33.71 -8.97 -10.99
CA LEU A 47 33.01 -8.56 -12.22
C LEU A 47 31.50 -8.60 -12.03
N ILE A 48 30.98 -9.74 -11.56
CA ILE A 48 29.54 -9.92 -11.29
C ILE A 48 29.09 -8.92 -10.24
N ASN A 49 29.88 -8.67 -9.19
CA ASN A 49 29.58 -7.68 -8.17
C ASN A 49 29.36 -6.29 -8.77
N ARG A 50 30.26 -5.84 -9.66
CA ARG A 50 30.16 -4.52 -10.30
C ARG A 50 28.92 -4.44 -11.19
N GLU A 51 28.78 -5.37 -12.12
CA GLU A 51 27.66 -5.36 -13.08
C GLU A 51 26.30 -5.50 -12.39
N ALA A 52 26.19 -6.45 -11.46
CA ALA A 52 24.94 -6.66 -10.73
C ALA A 52 24.60 -5.48 -9.82
N LYS A 53 25.58 -4.77 -9.25
CA LYS A 53 25.31 -3.55 -8.47
C LYS A 53 24.79 -2.42 -9.35
N GLU A 54 25.41 -2.22 -10.52
CA GLU A 54 24.96 -1.21 -11.48
C GLU A 54 23.50 -1.47 -11.89
N GLU A 55 23.17 -2.70 -12.28
CA GLU A 55 21.79 -3.07 -12.62
C GLU A 55 20.84 -3.01 -11.41
N PHE A 56 21.29 -3.44 -10.22
CA PHE A 56 20.49 -3.37 -9.00
C PHE A 56 20.01 -1.96 -8.72
N PHE A 57 20.90 -0.96 -8.79
CA PHE A 57 20.55 0.43 -8.48
C PHE A 57 19.84 1.15 -9.63
N LYS A 58 19.95 0.66 -10.88
CA LYS A 58 19.07 1.09 -11.98
C LYS A 58 17.62 0.68 -11.75
N LEU A 59 17.40 -0.56 -11.29
CA LEU A 59 16.07 -1.11 -11.02
C LEU A 59 15.49 -0.62 -9.68
N ASN A 60 16.36 -0.39 -8.70
CA ASN A 60 16.00 -0.05 -7.33
C ASN A 60 16.48 1.36 -6.97
N ILE A 61 15.62 2.33 -7.27
CA ILE A 61 15.79 3.70 -6.83
C ILE A 61 15.28 3.82 -5.39
N PHE A 62 16.13 4.39 -4.56
CA PHE A 62 15.97 4.56 -3.12
C PHE A 62 15.97 6.03 -2.74
N VAL A 63 15.16 6.34 -1.75
CA VAL A 63 14.99 7.66 -1.14
C VAL A 63 15.29 7.50 0.35
N ARG A 64 16.12 8.40 0.89
CA ARG A 64 16.40 8.47 2.32
C ARG A 64 15.56 9.57 2.92
N VAL A 65 14.80 9.26 3.96
CA VAL A 65 14.02 10.25 4.72
C VAL A 65 14.59 10.39 6.11
N GLU A 66 14.82 11.64 6.51
CA GLU A 66 15.30 12.03 7.82
C GLU A 66 14.29 12.98 8.47
N ALA A 67 13.78 12.59 9.63
CA ALA A 67 12.66 13.29 10.26
C ALA A 67 12.81 13.42 11.77
N VAL A 68 12.26 14.51 12.33
CA VAL A 68 12.37 14.85 13.76
C VAL A 68 11.05 14.58 14.52
N TRP A 69 10.54 13.34 14.51
CA TRP A 69 9.30 12.97 15.22
C TRP A 69 9.37 11.61 15.96
N PRO A 70 8.56 11.41 17.02
CA PRO A 70 8.62 10.22 17.87
C PRO A 70 7.82 9.00 17.35
N GLU A 71 6.91 9.16 16.38
CA GLU A 71 5.93 8.13 16.00
C GLU A 71 6.46 7.11 14.97
N LYS A 72 7.48 6.31 15.34
CA LYS A 72 8.05 5.24 14.49
C LYS A 72 6.97 4.29 13.95
N PHE A 73 5.98 3.94 14.78
CA PHE A 73 5.01 2.88 14.50
C PHE A 73 4.01 3.15 13.36
N VAL A 74 3.72 4.42 13.04
CA VAL A 74 2.71 4.76 12.03
C VAL A 74 3.21 4.41 10.63
N PHE A 75 4.49 4.65 10.35
CA PHE A 75 5.10 4.40 9.05
C PHE A 75 5.46 2.94 8.85
N GLU A 76 5.94 2.26 9.89
CA GLU A 76 6.39 0.87 9.82
C GLU A 76 5.28 -0.13 9.44
N ARG A 77 4.02 0.23 9.67
CA ARG A 77 2.87 -0.61 9.29
C ARG A 77 2.32 -0.31 7.90
N HIS A 78 2.58 0.87 7.35
CA HIS A 78 1.91 1.36 6.14
C HIS A 78 2.84 1.66 4.97
N VAL A 79 4.15 1.63 5.20
CA VAL A 79 5.17 1.90 4.19
C VAL A 79 6.23 0.81 4.29
N PRO A 80 6.46 0.04 3.22
CA PRO A 80 7.59 -0.88 3.16
C PRO A 80 8.92 -0.13 3.35
N ILE A 81 9.66 -0.46 4.41
CA ILE A 81 10.95 0.18 4.74
C ILE A 81 12.08 -0.79 4.44
N VAL A 82 13.10 -0.32 3.70
CA VAL A 82 14.28 -1.10 3.32
C VAL A 82 15.34 -1.11 4.43
N LEU A 83 15.70 0.07 4.95
CA LEU A 83 16.65 0.25 6.04
C LEU A 83 16.11 1.24 7.07
N LYS A 84 16.53 1.09 8.33
CA LYS A 84 16.09 1.92 9.46
C LYS A 84 17.26 2.40 10.31
N ASP A 85 17.04 3.54 10.97
CA ASP A 85 17.90 4.14 11.99
C ASP A 85 19.36 4.20 11.50
N GLN A 86 20.32 3.67 12.29
CA GLN A 86 21.74 3.74 11.99
C GLN A 86 22.13 3.12 10.63
N GLN A 87 21.39 2.10 10.15
CA GLN A 87 21.64 1.51 8.84
C GLN A 87 21.22 2.46 7.71
N ALA A 88 20.11 3.18 7.90
CA ALA A 88 19.65 4.18 6.95
C ALA A 88 20.58 5.41 6.91
N GLU A 89 21.11 5.83 8.06
CA GLU A 89 22.08 6.95 8.13
C GLU A 89 23.36 6.66 7.34
N ARG A 90 23.88 5.43 7.46
CA ARG A 90 25.08 4.96 6.75
C ARG A 90 24.85 4.67 5.28
N PHE A 91 23.59 4.60 4.84
CA PHE A 91 23.26 4.33 3.47
C PHE A 91 23.54 5.55 2.59
N ALA A 92 24.45 5.37 1.63
CA ALA A 92 24.87 6.42 0.69
C ALA A 92 24.26 6.25 -0.71
N GLU A 93 23.79 5.06 -1.04
CA GLU A 93 23.31 4.67 -2.37
C GLU A 93 21.83 5.08 -2.59
N HIS A 94 21.49 6.35 -2.32
CA HIS A 94 20.16 6.93 -2.51
C HIS A 94 20.18 8.08 -3.52
N SER A 95 19.04 8.35 -4.16
CA SER A 95 18.94 9.39 -5.22
C SER A 95 18.33 10.69 -4.72
N LEU A 96 17.64 10.64 -3.57
CA LEU A 96 17.00 11.78 -2.94
C LEU A 96 17.12 11.65 -1.43
N SER A 97 17.60 12.70 -0.77
CA SER A 97 17.44 12.90 0.67
C SER A 97 16.24 13.81 0.91
N VAL A 98 15.38 13.41 1.83
CA VAL A 98 14.21 14.19 2.28
C VAL A 98 14.44 14.53 3.74
N PHE A 99 14.64 15.81 4.04
CA PHE A 99 14.80 16.28 5.42
C PHE A 99 13.51 16.97 5.86
N ILE A 100 12.91 16.46 6.93
CA ILE A 100 11.68 17.02 7.51
C ILE A 100 12.01 17.53 8.91
N THR A 101 12.23 18.84 9.01
CA THR A 101 12.72 19.50 10.22
C THR A 101 11.61 20.29 10.90
N SER A 102 11.60 20.28 12.23
CA SER A 102 10.70 21.13 13.02
C SER A 102 11.17 22.58 12.98
N CYS A 103 10.23 23.51 12.85
CA CYS A 103 10.44 24.95 12.91
C CYS A 103 10.86 25.44 14.30
N ASN A 104 10.57 24.66 15.35
CA ASN A 104 11.04 24.95 16.70
C ASN A 104 12.28 24.09 17.00
N PRO A 105 13.43 24.69 17.31
CA PRO A 105 14.63 23.99 17.75
C PRO A 105 14.43 23.50 19.19
N GLU A 106 13.55 22.52 19.39
CA GLU A 106 13.57 21.76 20.63
C GLU A 106 14.83 20.88 20.65
N PRO A 107 15.62 20.90 21.72
CA PRO A 107 16.81 20.06 21.80
C PRO A 107 16.39 18.59 21.94
N ARG A 108 17.07 17.70 21.20
CA ARG A 108 17.12 16.24 21.41
C ARG A 108 15.83 15.46 21.14
N ARG A 109 15.22 15.61 19.97
CA ARG A 109 14.37 14.52 19.45
C ARG A 109 15.25 13.53 18.67
N PRO A 110 15.06 12.20 18.84
CA PRO A 110 15.78 11.22 18.05
C PRO A 110 15.46 11.46 16.57
N GLN A 111 16.50 11.65 15.76
CA GLN A 111 16.37 11.74 14.32
C GLN A 111 16.02 10.36 13.79
N TYR A 112 14.90 10.27 13.10
CA TYR A 112 14.46 9.04 12.48
C TYR A 112 14.96 9.02 11.04
N SER A 113 15.78 8.03 10.70
CA SER A 113 16.27 7.82 9.35
C SER A 113 15.70 6.54 8.78
N VAL A 114 15.13 6.61 7.57
CA VAL A 114 14.66 5.44 6.83
C VAL A 114 15.05 5.51 5.37
N VAL A 115 15.21 4.33 4.76
CA VAL A 115 15.37 4.19 3.32
C VAL A 115 14.18 3.43 2.77
N LEU A 116 13.58 3.96 1.72
CA LEU A 116 12.43 3.40 1.02
C LEU A 116 12.68 3.39 -0.50
N ARG A 117 11.99 2.52 -1.25
CA ARG A 117 12.01 2.58 -2.72
C ARG A 117 11.21 3.79 -3.18
N VAL A 118 11.60 4.39 -4.30
CA VAL A 118 10.87 5.52 -4.90
C VAL A 118 9.40 5.19 -5.18
N GLY A 119 9.07 3.92 -5.47
CA GLY A 119 7.69 3.47 -5.70
C GLY A 119 6.77 3.57 -4.47
N ASP A 120 7.34 3.65 -3.26
CA ASP A 120 6.60 3.82 -2.01
C ASP A 120 6.63 5.26 -1.50
N LEU A 121 7.30 6.18 -2.21
CA LEU A 121 7.43 7.56 -1.75
C LEU A 121 6.06 8.25 -1.65
N ASP A 122 5.15 8.01 -2.59
CA ASP A 122 3.77 8.52 -2.54
C ASP A 122 3.06 8.06 -1.26
N ASN A 123 3.14 6.76 -0.98
CA ASN A 123 2.55 6.14 0.21
C ASN A 123 3.14 6.74 1.49
N PHE A 124 4.46 6.93 1.53
CA PHE A 124 5.13 7.59 2.64
C PHE A 124 4.58 9.00 2.88
N ILE A 125 4.49 9.82 1.82
CA ILE A 125 4.01 11.20 1.93
C ILE A 125 2.55 11.23 2.38
N LEU A 126 1.71 10.34 1.85
CA LEU A 126 0.32 10.20 2.28
C LEU A 126 0.20 9.76 3.74
N THR A 127 1.03 8.81 4.21
CA THR A 127 1.07 8.42 5.63
C THR A 127 1.49 9.60 6.49
N TRP A 128 2.52 10.32 6.06
CA TRP A 128 3.06 11.45 6.81
C TRP A 128 2.06 12.60 6.93
N LEU A 129 1.40 12.95 5.82
CA LEU A 129 0.32 13.93 5.81
C LEU A 129 -0.87 13.49 6.68
N GLY A 130 -1.08 12.18 6.85
CA GLY A 130 -2.14 11.64 7.69
C GLY A 130 -1.83 11.42 9.16
N ALA A 131 -0.55 11.42 9.53
CA ALA A 131 -0.15 11.36 10.93
C ALA A 131 -0.72 12.55 11.70
N ARG A 132 -1.02 12.41 13.00
CA ARG A 132 -1.55 13.50 13.84
C ARG A 132 -0.47 14.50 14.27
N LEU A 133 0.38 14.90 13.32
CA LEU A 133 1.47 15.85 13.53
C LEU A 133 1.03 17.26 13.11
N PRO A 134 1.47 18.32 13.82
CA PRO A 134 1.21 19.71 13.42
C PRO A 134 2.07 20.07 12.20
N LYS A 135 1.62 19.69 11.00
CA LYS A 135 2.39 19.78 9.75
C LYS A 135 2.84 21.21 9.42
N GLU A 136 2.09 22.20 9.90
CA GLU A 136 2.38 23.62 9.75
C GLU A 136 3.69 24.05 10.47
N ARG A 137 4.25 23.16 11.29
CA ARG A 137 5.49 23.36 12.03
C ARG A 137 6.69 22.68 11.38
N PHE A 138 6.60 22.17 10.15
CA PHE A 138 7.75 21.52 9.50
C PHE A 138 8.20 22.24 8.22
N ASN A 139 9.51 22.24 8.01
CA ASN A 139 10.13 22.57 6.73
C ASN A 139 10.57 21.27 6.04
N VAL A 140 10.49 21.25 4.71
CA VAL A 140 10.93 20.11 3.91
C VAL A 140 12.05 20.56 2.98
N GLU A 141 13.20 19.89 3.08
CA GLU A 141 14.30 20.02 2.13
C GLU A 141 14.43 18.73 1.32
N LEU A 142 14.43 18.86 0.00
CA LEU A 142 14.63 17.79 -0.97
C LEU A 142 16.01 17.97 -1.59
N ARG A 143 16.95 17.06 -1.32
CA ARG A 143 18.30 17.11 -1.88
C ARG A 143 18.53 15.97 -2.85
N LEU A 144 18.60 16.29 -4.14
CA LEU A 144 18.95 15.35 -5.20
C LEU A 144 20.41 14.91 -5.07
N ARG A 145 20.67 13.64 -5.36
CA ARG A 145 22.01 13.07 -5.36
C ARG A 145 22.22 12.22 -6.62
N ASN A 146 23.34 12.43 -7.29
CA ASN A 146 23.80 11.58 -8.36
C ASN A 146 24.52 10.38 -7.76
N ARG A 147 24.06 9.17 -8.12
CA ARG A 147 24.76 7.93 -7.76
C ARG A 147 25.87 7.56 -8.72
N CYS A 148 25.75 8.01 -9.98
CA CYS A 148 26.61 7.61 -11.08
C CYS A 148 27.71 8.64 -11.38
N ALA A 149 27.94 9.62 -10.50
CA ALA A 149 29.04 10.57 -10.67
C ALA A 149 30.38 9.87 -10.39
N THR A 150 30.87 9.09 -11.35
CA THR A 150 32.32 9.03 -11.53
C THR A 150 32.75 10.44 -11.93
N ALA A 151 33.94 10.88 -11.54
CA ALA A 151 34.40 12.27 -11.72
C ALA A 151 34.42 12.77 -13.19
N TRP A 152 34.06 11.92 -14.16
CA TRP A 152 34.16 12.14 -15.60
C TRP A 152 32.84 11.94 -16.36
N ASP A 153 31.78 11.44 -15.71
CA ASP A 153 30.47 11.27 -16.36
C ASP A 153 29.60 12.52 -16.14
N GLU A 154 29.01 13.04 -17.23
CA GLU A 154 28.04 14.13 -17.15
C GLU A 154 26.88 13.75 -16.22
N THR A 155 26.55 14.66 -15.32
CA THR A 155 25.55 14.54 -14.25
C THR A 155 24.11 14.56 -14.79
N ILE A 156 23.76 13.62 -15.66
CA ILE A 156 22.44 13.59 -16.29
C ILE A 156 21.52 12.65 -15.51
N THR A 157 20.93 13.15 -14.42
CA THR A 157 19.66 12.59 -13.96
C THR A 157 18.60 12.96 -14.99
N THR A 158 18.02 11.97 -15.66
CA THR A 158 16.95 12.21 -16.63
C THR A 158 15.79 12.98 -16.01
N GLU A 159 15.13 13.84 -16.79
CA GLU A 159 13.93 14.57 -16.35
C GLU A 159 12.86 13.63 -15.79
N ARG A 160 12.71 12.44 -16.40
CA ARG A 160 11.83 11.37 -15.93
C ARG A 160 12.16 10.93 -14.50
N LEU A 161 13.44 10.77 -14.15
CA LEU A 161 13.85 10.40 -12.81
C LEU A 161 13.61 11.53 -11.81
N GLN A 162 13.91 12.79 -12.17
CA GLN A 162 13.59 13.93 -11.30
C GLN A 162 12.08 14.05 -11.05
N ARG A 163 11.23 13.87 -12.08
CA ARG A 163 9.77 13.82 -11.89
C ARG A 163 9.36 12.72 -10.92
N ARG A 164 9.88 11.50 -11.08
CA ARG A 164 9.59 10.38 -10.17
C ARG A 164 10.01 10.63 -8.72
N LEU A 165 11.06 11.43 -8.50
CA LEU A 165 11.57 11.75 -7.17
C LEU A 165 10.82 12.93 -6.53
N LEU A 166 10.42 13.93 -7.31
CA LEU A 166 9.89 15.20 -6.81
C LEU A 166 8.36 15.29 -6.85
N MET A 167 7.71 14.77 -7.87
CA MET A 167 6.24 14.86 -8.02
C MET A 167 5.42 14.22 -6.90
N PRO A 168 5.89 13.19 -6.18
CA PRO A 168 5.21 12.72 -4.96
C PRO A 168 4.92 13.83 -3.94
N PHE A 169 5.73 14.90 -3.92
CA PHE A 169 5.55 16.05 -3.02
C PHE A 169 4.55 17.10 -3.53
N ALA A 170 3.88 16.89 -4.67
CA ALA A 170 2.88 17.81 -5.23
C ALA A 170 1.64 17.99 -4.32
N ILE A 171 1.31 16.95 -3.56
CA ILE A 171 0.21 16.98 -2.58
C ILE A 171 0.59 17.70 -1.29
N PHE A 172 1.89 17.83 -1.00
CA PHE A 172 2.37 18.58 0.15
C PHE A 172 2.16 20.07 -0.11
N LYS A 173 1.41 20.74 0.76
CA LYS A 173 1.16 22.17 0.69
C LYS A 173 2.09 22.87 1.69
N PRO A 174 3.28 23.35 1.27
CA PRO A 174 4.18 24.02 2.20
C PRO A 174 3.52 25.32 2.68
N ARG A 175 3.19 25.40 3.98
CA ARG A 175 2.80 26.69 4.59
C ARG A 175 4.01 27.62 4.82
N ARG A 176 5.23 27.10 4.78
CA ARG A 176 6.47 27.86 5.02
C ARG A 176 7.51 27.69 3.91
N SER A 177 8.19 26.54 3.84
CA SER A 177 9.23 26.33 2.84
C SER A 177 9.31 24.88 2.37
N LEU A 178 9.38 24.71 1.05
CA LEU A 178 9.89 23.53 0.38
C LEU A 178 11.14 23.97 -0.37
N VAL A 179 12.29 23.44 0.01
CA VAL A 179 13.58 23.79 -0.61
C VAL A 179 14.06 22.59 -1.41
N ILE A 180 14.39 22.79 -2.69
CA ILE A 180 14.86 21.74 -3.58
C ILE A 180 16.29 22.09 -4.00
N THR A 181 17.25 21.24 -3.63
CA THR A 181 18.68 21.43 -3.86
C THR A 181 19.31 20.13 -4.34
N GLY A 182 20.63 20.14 -4.54
CA GLY A 182 21.42 18.94 -4.77
C GLY A 182 22.16 18.92 -6.10
N GLU A 183 22.83 17.80 -6.33
CA GLU A 183 23.61 17.52 -7.52
C GLU A 183 23.10 16.19 -8.11
N PRO A 184 22.49 16.17 -9.30
CA PRO A 184 22.38 17.30 -10.22
C PRO A 184 21.40 18.37 -9.75
N THR A 185 21.59 19.57 -10.29
CA THR A 185 20.70 20.70 -10.04
C THR A 185 19.26 20.35 -10.45
N PRO A 186 18.26 20.71 -9.63
CA PRO A 186 16.86 20.49 -9.98
C PRO A 186 16.50 21.18 -11.30
N LEU A 187 15.86 20.45 -12.21
CA LEU A 187 15.44 20.99 -13.50
C LEU A 187 14.30 22.00 -13.31
N PRO A 188 14.40 23.22 -13.89
CA PRO A 188 13.35 24.23 -13.78
C PRO A 188 11.97 23.75 -14.26
N SER A 189 11.92 22.91 -15.31
CA SER A 189 10.67 22.35 -15.82
C SER A 189 9.93 21.53 -14.76
N VAL A 190 10.67 20.68 -14.03
CA VAL A 190 10.12 19.78 -13.01
C VAL A 190 9.77 20.55 -11.73
N THR A 191 10.60 21.50 -11.32
CA THR A 191 10.31 22.30 -10.11
C THR A 191 9.11 23.22 -10.32
N GLN A 192 8.97 23.83 -11.51
CA GLN A 192 7.77 24.60 -11.87
C GLN A 192 6.52 23.73 -11.93
N GLU A 193 6.59 22.54 -12.53
CA GLU A 193 5.49 21.57 -12.56
C GLU A 193 5.06 21.18 -11.13
N LEU A 194 6.02 20.89 -10.25
CA LEU A 194 5.76 20.59 -8.85
C LEU A 194 5.07 21.75 -8.14
N HIS A 195 5.61 22.97 -8.26
CA HIS A 195 5.00 24.14 -7.62
C HIS A 195 3.61 24.45 -8.17
N ALA A 196 3.38 24.31 -9.48
CA ALA A 196 2.07 24.45 -10.08
C ALA A 196 1.07 23.42 -9.50
N ALA A 197 1.48 22.16 -9.39
CA ALA A 197 0.67 21.11 -8.76
C ALA A 197 0.43 21.39 -7.26
N GLN A 198 1.38 22.01 -6.57
CA GLN A 198 1.21 22.46 -5.18
C GLN A 198 0.21 23.61 -5.03
N LEU A 199 -0.07 24.39 -6.08
CA LEU A 199 -1.13 25.42 -6.03
C LEU A 199 -2.53 24.83 -6.21
N VAL A 200 -2.65 23.65 -6.82
CA VAL A 200 -3.95 22.99 -7.00
C VAL A 200 -4.56 22.65 -5.64
N ARG A 201 -5.77 23.15 -5.37
CA ARG A 201 -6.50 22.85 -4.13
C ARG A 201 -6.71 21.34 -4.01
N LEU A 202 -6.42 20.76 -2.85
CA LEU A 202 -6.80 19.38 -2.56
C LEU A 202 -8.33 19.27 -2.50
N PRO A 203 -8.94 18.18 -3.00
CA PRO A 203 -10.37 17.96 -2.87
C PRO A 203 -10.80 18.11 -1.41
N THR A 204 -11.99 18.66 -1.15
CA THR A 204 -12.52 18.67 0.22
C THR A 204 -12.94 17.27 0.63
N ARG A 205 -13.25 17.11 1.92
CA ARG A 205 -13.85 15.90 2.46
C ARG A 205 -15.13 15.54 1.67
N GLU A 206 -16.04 16.49 1.56
CA GLU A 206 -17.32 16.34 0.86
C GLU A 206 -17.12 15.95 -0.60
N GLU A 207 -16.16 16.57 -1.30
CA GLU A 207 -15.83 16.22 -2.69
C GLU A 207 -15.35 14.77 -2.81
N CYS A 208 -14.51 14.32 -1.87
CA CYS A 208 -14.06 12.93 -1.82
C CYS A 208 -15.22 11.94 -1.59
N LEU A 209 -16.10 12.19 -0.61
CA LEU A 209 -17.26 11.31 -0.35
C LEU A 209 -18.26 11.32 -1.51
N THR A 210 -18.53 12.49 -2.08
CA THR A 210 -19.43 12.64 -3.23
C THR A 210 -18.87 11.89 -4.44
N LYS A 211 -17.57 12.06 -4.76
CA LYS A 211 -16.91 11.34 -5.85
C LYS A 211 -16.97 9.83 -5.64
N ALA A 212 -16.60 9.34 -4.45
CA ALA A 212 -16.60 7.91 -4.16
C ALA A 212 -18.02 7.32 -4.17
N THR A 213 -19.03 8.09 -3.73
CA THR A 213 -20.44 7.67 -3.79
C THR A 213 -20.93 7.56 -5.23
N ALA A 214 -20.56 8.51 -6.09
CA ALA A 214 -20.88 8.46 -7.52
C ALA A 214 -20.22 7.26 -8.20
N LEU A 215 -18.92 7.05 -7.99
CA LEU A 215 -18.19 5.88 -8.52
C LEU A 215 -18.79 4.56 -8.03
N LYS A 216 -19.20 4.47 -6.76
CA LYS A 216 -19.92 3.30 -6.24
C LYS A 216 -21.24 3.07 -7.00
N ALA A 217 -21.99 4.12 -7.29
CA ALA A 217 -23.25 4.02 -8.03
C ALA A 217 -22.99 3.50 -9.46
N THR A 218 -22.02 4.07 -10.17
CA THR A 218 -21.60 3.60 -11.50
C THR A 218 -21.13 2.14 -11.48
N GLY A 219 -20.36 1.74 -10.46
CA GLY A 219 -19.97 0.34 -10.28
C GLY A 219 -21.16 -0.59 -10.05
N ASN A 220 -22.18 -0.16 -9.29
CA ASN A 220 -23.40 -0.93 -9.07
C ASN A 220 -24.22 -1.09 -10.36
N GLU A 221 -24.28 -0.05 -11.19
CA GLU A 221 -24.92 -0.12 -12.51
C GLU A 221 -24.21 -1.12 -13.42
N ALA A 222 -22.87 -1.11 -13.43
CA ALA A 222 -22.06 -2.08 -14.17
C ALA A 222 -22.31 -3.53 -13.71
N ILE A 223 -22.43 -3.78 -12.40
CA ILE A 223 -22.87 -5.10 -11.89
C ILE A 223 -24.24 -5.49 -12.45
N GLY A 224 -25.20 -4.56 -12.49
CA GLY A 224 -26.54 -4.80 -13.03
C GLY A 224 -26.53 -5.19 -14.52
N GLN A 225 -25.53 -4.72 -15.26
CA GLN A 225 -25.30 -5.04 -16.67
C GLN A 225 -24.45 -6.31 -16.88
N GLY A 226 -23.93 -6.92 -15.80
CA GLY A 226 -23.02 -8.06 -15.87
C GLY A 226 -21.57 -7.70 -16.19
N ASP A 227 -21.23 -6.40 -16.26
CA ASP A 227 -19.86 -5.94 -16.49
C ASP A 227 -19.08 -5.86 -15.17
N TYR A 228 -18.61 -7.02 -14.74
CA TYR A 228 -17.88 -7.19 -13.49
C TYR A 228 -16.49 -6.56 -13.47
N HIS A 229 -15.82 -6.46 -14.63
CA HIS A 229 -14.51 -5.84 -14.72
C HIS A 229 -14.59 -4.32 -14.55
N ASN A 230 -15.51 -3.68 -15.25
CA ASN A 230 -15.74 -2.25 -15.11
C ASN A 230 -16.25 -1.89 -13.71
N ALA A 231 -17.12 -2.73 -13.13
CA ALA A 231 -17.54 -2.58 -11.74
C ALA A 231 -16.34 -2.59 -10.78
N LEU A 232 -15.40 -3.52 -10.96
CA LEU A 232 -14.21 -3.61 -10.11
C LEU A 232 -13.35 -2.35 -10.19
N GLU A 233 -13.09 -1.84 -11.40
CA GLU A 233 -12.27 -0.63 -11.57
C GLU A 233 -12.95 0.60 -10.97
N ASN A 234 -14.27 0.78 -11.15
CA ASN A 234 -15.03 1.85 -10.51
C ASN A 234 -14.95 1.78 -8.97
N TYR A 235 -15.02 0.58 -8.38
CA TYR A 235 -14.88 0.44 -6.93
C TYR A 235 -13.45 0.73 -6.45
N ARG A 236 -12.42 0.40 -7.24
CA ARG A 236 -11.02 0.74 -6.92
C ARG A 236 -10.81 2.25 -6.95
N GLU A 237 -11.31 2.92 -7.99
CA GLU A 237 -11.28 4.38 -8.06
C GLU A 237 -12.07 5.03 -6.90
N ALA A 238 -13.18 4.41 -6.49
CA ALA A 238 -13.96 4.89 -5.34
C ALA A 238 -13.16 4.77 -4.03
N LEU A 239 -12.44 3.66 -3.82
CA LEU A 239 -11.55 3.48 -2.68
C LEU A 239 -10.42 4.52 -2.69
N ASP A 240 -9.79 4.73 -3.84
CA ASP A 240 -8.73 5.73 -4.00
C ASP A 240 -9.24 7.16 -3.71
N ALA A 241 -10.47 7.49 -4.12
CA ALA A 241 -11.10 8.79 -3.84
C ALA A 241 -11.32 9.05 -2.35
N ILE A 242 -11.49 8.01 -1.53
CA ILE A 242 -11.51 8.08 -0.07
C ILE A 242 -10.18 7.65 0.56
N TYR A 243 -9.06 7.73 -0.17
CA TYR A 243 -7.70 7.49 0.32
C TYR A 243 -7.50 6.11 0.97
N TYR A 244 -8.17 5.09 0.42
CA TYR A 244 -7.93 3.68 0.67
C TYR A 244 -7.20 3.11 -0.53
N ILE A 245 -5.90 2.84 -0.39
CA ILE A 245 -5.09 2.30 -1.49
C ILE A 245 -4.86 0.80 -1.22
N ILE A 246 -5.12 -0.03 -2.23
CA ILE A 246 -4.80 -1.46 -2.21
C ILE A 246 -3.59 -1.71 -3.12
N ARG A 247 -2.44 -2.09 -2.55
CA ARG A 247 -1.23 -2.46 -3.29
C ARG A 247 -0.64 -3.75 -2.73
N GLY A 248 -0.33 -4.72 -3.60
CA GLY A 248 0.35 -5.96 -3.21
C GLY A 248 -0.39 -6.78 -2.14
N GLY A 249 -1.72 -6.76 -2.17
CA GLY A 249 -2.53 -7.41 -1.13
C GLY A 249 -2.61 -6.66 0.20
N GLN A 250 -2.03 -5.46 0.27
CA GLN A 250 -2.03 -4.64 1.47
C GLN A 250 -2.95 -3.42 1.33
N GLN A 251 -3.83 -3.22 2.31
CA GLN A 251 -4.72 -2.07 2.44
C GLN A 251 -4.07 -0.99 3.28
N TYR A 252 -4.02 0.22 2.73
CA TYR A 252 -3.44 1.36 3.40
C TYR A 252 -4.47 2.49 3.56
N LYS A 253 -4.61 3.00 4.79
CA LYS A 253 -5.49 4.11 5.14
C LYS A 253 -4.68 5.40 5.24
N TYR A 254 -5.00 6.41 4.41
CA TYR A 254 -4.33 7.71 4.45
C TYR A 254 -5.28 8.87 4.78
N TYR A 255 -4.72 10.00 5.24
CA TYR A 255 -5.49 11.21 5.58
C TYR A 255 -4.76 12.49 5.11
N PRO A 256 -5.19 13.20 4.07
CA PRO A 256 -4.59 14.50 3.77
C PRO A 256 -5.19 15.64 4.61
N PHE A 257 -6.22 15.38 5.42
CA PHE A 257 -6.98 16.41 6.14
C PHE A 257 -6.88 16.28 7.65
N THR A 258 -6.92 17.42 8.34
CA THR A 258 -7.25 17.47 9.75
C THR A 258 -8.70 17.00 9.93
N VAL A 259 -8.91 16.06 10.85
CA VAL A 259 -10.21 15.39 11.08
C VAL A 259 -11.29 16.35 11.62
N HIS A 260 -10.91 17.54 12.08
CA HIS A 260 -11.78 18.48 12.77
C HIS A 260 -12.46 19.47 11.79
N GLY A 261 -13.73 19.75 12.02
CA GLY A 261 -14.54 20.69 11.24
C GLY A 261 -15.87 20.07 10.81
N HIS A 262 -16.93 20.88 10.81
CA HIS A 262 -18.25 20.46 10.33
C HIS A 262 -18.20 20.18 8.84
N MET A 263 -18.87 19.10 8.41
CA MET A 263 -19.06 18.84 7.00
C MET A 263 -20.12 19.77 6.42
N MET A 264 -19.96 20.13 5.14
CA MET A 264 -20.94 20.88 4.37
C MET A 264 -21.98 19.95 3.72
N GLU A 265 -23.08 20.51 3.20
CA GLU A 265 -24.07 19.78 2.40
C GLU A 265 -23.41 19.01 1.23
N PRO A 266 -23.89 17.80 0.87
CA PRO A 266 -25.05 17.06 1.41
C PRO A 266 -24.73 16.26 2.70
N TRP A 267 -23.57 16.48 3.29
CA TRP A 267 -23.04 15.70 4.41
C TRP A 267 -23.20 16.40 5.77
N LEU A 268 -24.00 17.47 5.83
CA LEU A 268 -24.17 18.28 7.02
C LEU A 268 -24.60 17.43 8.22
N GLY A 269 -23.97 17.67 9.38
CA GLY A 269 -24.27 16.96 10.64
C GLY A 269 -23.70 15.54 10.74
N ARG A 270 -23.09 15.00 9.69
CA ARG A 270 -22.45 13.68 9.72
C ARG A 270 -20.98 13.79 10.14
N ASN A 271 -20.41 12.69 10.60
CA ASN A 271 -18.98 12.57 10.89
C ASN A 271 -18.24 12.02 9.66
N TRP A 272 -17.21 12.73 9.20
CA TRP A 272 -16.39 12.34 8.05
C TRP A 272 -15.80 10.94 8.17
N GLN A 273 -15.25 10.61 9.34
CA GLN A 273 -14.61 9.31 9.56
C GLN A 273 -15.63 8.19 9.49
N ASP A 274 -16.79 8.38 10.11
CA ASP A 274 -17.85 7.39 10.14
C ASP A 274 -18.42 7.14 8.74
N GLU A 275 -18.68 8.19 7.96
CA GLU A 275 -19.17 8.06 6.58
C GLU A 275 -18.14 7.41 5.65
N ARG A 276 -16.86 7.76 5.83
CA ARG A 276 -15.77 7.14 5.08
C ARG A 276 -15.63 5.66 5.40
N GLU A 277 -15.63 5.28 6.67
CA GLU A 277 -15.55 3.88 7.09
C GLU A 277 -16.78 3.09 6.62
N ARG A 278 -17.97 3.67 6.71
CA ARG A 278 -19.19 3.08 6.14
C ARG A 278 -19.02 2.79 4.64
N LEU A 279 -18.59 3.79 3.88
CA LEU A 279 -18.42 3.68 2.43
C LEU A 279 -17.35 2.65 2.06
N TYR A 280 -16.25 2.60 2.81
CA TYR A 280 -15.21 1.59 2.65
C TYR A 280 -15.77 0.17 2.79
N HIS A 281 -16.53 -0.14 3.85
CA HIS A 281 -17.08 -1.49 4.04
C HIS A 281 -18.14 -1.83 2.98
N GLU A 282 -18.94 -0.85 2.53
CA GLU A 282 -19.86 -1.04 1.40
C GLU A 282 -19.12 -1.37 0.10
N LEU A 283 -18.05 -0.63 -0.21
CA LEU A 283 -17.20 -0.89 -1.38
C LEU A 283 -16.53 -2.25 -1.31
N MET A 284 -15.93 -2.60 -0.16
CA MET A 284 -15.30 -3.90 0.03
C MET A 284 -16.28 -5.06 -0.08
N ALA A 285 -17.49 -4.91 0.45
CA ALA A 285 -18.54 -5.89 0.24
C ALA A 285 -18.81 -6.08 -1.27
N ASN A 286 -19.03 -4.99 -2.01
CA ASN A 286 -19.31 -5.05 -3.45
C ASN A 286 -18.14 -5.62 -4.27
N ILE A 287 -16.90 -5.27 -3.93
CA ILE A 287 -15.70 -5.87 -4.52
C ILE A 287 -15.68 -7.39 -4.27
N CYS A 288 -15.93 -7.84 -3.04
CA CYS A 288 -16.01 -9.26 -2.75
C CYS A 288 -17.12 -9.96 -3.56
N GLN A 289 -18.24 -9.28 -3.83
CA GLN A 289 -19.29 -9.81 -4.69
C GLN A 289 -18.83 -9.96 -6.14
N VAL A 290 -18.15 -8.95 -6.67
CA VAL A 290 -17.57 -8.98 -8.03
C VAL A 290 -16.53 -10.08 -8.16
N LEU A 291 -15.60 -10.19 -7.20
CA LEU A 291 -14.59 -11.25 -7.19
C LEU A 291 -15.21 -12.64 -7.10
N LEU A 292 -16.29 -12.79 -6.34
CA LEU A 292 -17.07 -14.03 -6.29
C LEU A 292 -17.72 -14.36 -7.65
N LYS A 293 -18.26 -13.35 -8.35
CA LYS A 293 -18.85 -13.54 -9.69
C LYS A 293 -17.83 -13.85 -10.77
N LEU A 294 -16.61 -13.34 -10.62
CA LEU A 294 -15.47 -13.64 -11.49
C LEU A 294 -14.74 -14.94 -11.10
N GLU A 295 -15.16 -15.62 -10.03
CA GLU A 295 -14.50 -16.83 -9.51
C GLU A 295 -13.02 -16.61 -9.15
N HIS A 296 -12.64 -15.38 -8.79
CA HIS A 296 -11.29 -15.04 -8.36
C HIS A 296 -11.08 -15.38 -6.88
N TRP A 297 -11.16 -16.67 -6.53
CA TRP A 297 -11.22 -17.18 -5.15
C TRP A 297 -10.06 -16.70 -4.25
N ASN A 298 -8.83 -16.77 -4.75
CA ASN A 298 -7.65 -16.36 -3.98
C ASN A 298 -7.70 -14.86 -3.62
N LYS A 299 -8.05 -14.01 -4.59
CA LYS A 299 -8.18 -12.56 -4.35
C LYS A 299 -9.35 -12.24 -3.43
N LEU A 300 -10.47 -12.95 -3.57
CA LEU A 300 -11.62 -12.82 -2.68
C LEU A 300 -11.24 -13.11 -1.23
N ILE A 301 -10.53 -14.21 -0.99
CA ILE A 301 -10.07 -14.60 0.35
C ILE A 301 -9.07 -13.57 0.89
N GLU A 302 -8.10 -13.18 0.09
CA GLU A 302 -7.07 -12.21 0.47
C GLU A 302 -7.70 -10.87 0.90
N TRP A 303 -8.52 -10.28 0.04
CA TRP A 303 -9.13 -8.96 0.27
C TRP A 303 -10.18 -9.03 1.37
N GLY A 304 -10.99 -10.09 1.38
CA GLY A 304 -12.03 -10.32 2.39
C GLY A 304 -11.43 -10.49 3.79
N THR A 305 -10.42 -11.36 3.91
CA THR A 305 -9.72 -11.65 5.17
C THR A 305 -9.01 -10.41 5.70
N GLN A 306 -8.38 -9.62 4.81
CA GLN A 306 -7.75 -8.37 5.19
C GLN A 306 -8.76 -7.35 5.74
N SER A 307 -9.90 -7.19 5.08
CA SER A 307 -10.94 -6.25 5.51
C SER A 307 -11.57 -6.62 6.85
N ILE A 308 -11.65 -7.90 7.20
CA ILE A 308 -12.16 -8.36 8.51
C ILE A 308 -11.06 -8.51 9.58
N SER A 309 -9.78 -8.46 9.20
CA SER A 309 -8.65 -8.62 10.12
C SER A 309 -8.67 -7.68 11.34
N PRO A 310 -9.16 -6.42 11.27
CA PRO A 310 -9.23 -5.57 12.47
C PRO A 310 -10.16 -6.14 13.55
N PHE A 311 -11.14 -6.94 13.17
CA PHE A 311 -12.08 -7.59 14.07
C PHE A 311 -11.52 -8.93 14.60
N ARG A 312 -10.61 -9.57 13.86
CA ARG A 312 -9.89 -10.81 14.20
C ARG A 312 -8.49 -10.54 14.79
N ARG A 313 -8.38 -10.29 16.09
CA ARG A 313 -7.07 -10.05 16.74
C ARG A 313 -6.24 -11.33 16.93
N GLY A 314 -5.03 -11.34 16.32
CA GLY A 314 -3.85 -11.99 16.89
C GLY A 314 -3.87 -13.51 17.03
N GLY A 315 -4.48 -14.23 16.08
CA GLY A 315 -4.51 -15.70 16.08
C GLY A 315 -5.43 -16.33 17.13
N TRP A 316 -6.03 -15.53 18.01
CA TRP A 316 -7.12 -15.96 18.88
C TRP A 316 -8.42 -15.97 18.08
N ARG A 317 -9.14 -17.09 18.08
CA ARG A 317 -10.47 -17.23 17.49
C ARG A 317 -11.53 -16.96 18.59
N PRO A 318 -12.01 -15.72 18.78
CA PRO A 318 -13.13 -15.45 19.67
C PRO A 318 -14.38 -16.21 19.24
N SER A 319 -15.38 -16.31 20.12
CA SER A 319 -16.71 -16.78 19.70
C SER A 319 -17.29 -15.83 18.63
N PRO A 320 -18.17 -16.32 17.74
CA PRO A 320 -18.80 -15.51 16.71
C PRO A 320 -19.45 -14.23 17.24
N GLU A 321 -20.09 -14.30 18.42
CA GLU A 321 -20.75 -13.19 19.07
C GLU A 321 -19.74 -12.15 19.58
N VAL A 322 -18.62 -12.58 20.15
CA VAL A 322 -17.55 -11.69 20.62
C VAL A 322 -16.86 -10.99 19.45
N GLU A 323 -16.67 -11.69 18.33
CA GLU A 323 -16.14 -11.12 17.10
C GLU A 323 -17.09 -10.07 16.52
N ALA A 324 -18.37 -10.42 16.37
CA ALA A 324 -19.38 -9.55 15.81
C ALA A 324 -19.72 -8.35 16.72
N ALA A 325 -19.66 -8.53 18.05
CA ALA A 325 -19.84 -7.46 19.02
C ALA A 325 -18.83 -6.31 18.83
N ARG A 326 -17.64 -6.59 18.30
CA ARG A 326 -16.65 -5.54 17.96
C ARG A 326 -17.08 -4.67 16.79
N GLY A 327 -17.94 -5.20 15.92
CA GLY A 327 -18.58 -4.42 14.86
C GLY A 327 -19.85 -3.71 15.32
N GLN A 328 -20.44 -4.05 16.48
CA GLN A 328 -21.68 -3.41 16.92
C GLN A 328 -21.48 -1.90 17.12
N GLY A 329 -22.41 -1.11 16.60
CA GLY A 329 -22.30 0.35 16.55
C GLY A 329 -21.38 0.89 15.44
N PHE A 330 -20.71 0.03 14.67
CA PHE A 330 -19.83 0.45 13.59
C PHE A 330 -20.62 0.86 12.33
N PRO A 331 -20.31 2.01 11.70
CA PRO A 331 -20.92 2.41 10.44
C PRO A 331 -20.65 1.37 9.35
N GLY A 332 -21.70 0.72 8.83
CA GLY A 332 -21.57 -0.34 7.83
C GLY A 332 -21.59 -1.77 8.38
N PHE A 333 -22.10 -1.99 9.60
CA PHE A 333 -22.30 -3.29 10.24
C PHE A 333 -22.80 -4.40 9.28
N ILE A 334 -23.86 -4.12 8.51
CA ILE A 334 -24.43 -5.07 7.56
C ILE A 334 -23.43 -5.44 6.44
N SER A 335 -22.67 -4.47 5.96
CA SER A 335 -21.65 -4.68 4.92
C SER A 335 -20.51 -5.56 5.42
N ILE A 336 -20.12 -5.44 6.69
CA ILE A 336 -19.14 -6.32 7.32
C ILE A 336 -19.64 -7.77 7.30
N GLY A 337 -20.90 -8.01 7.68
CA GLY A 337 -21.51 -9.35 7.58
C GLY A 337 -21.49 -9.92 6.17
N LYS A 338 -21.73 -9.09 5.15
CA LYS A 338 -21.63 -9.49 3.74
C LYS A 338 -20.20 -9.86 3.33
N ILE A 339 -19.19 -9.17 3.87
CA ILE A 339 -17.77 -9.51 3.63
C ILE A 339 -17.45 -10.87 4.25
N TYR A 340 -17.82 -11.12 5.52
CA TYR A 340 -17.64 -12.43 6.16
C TYR A 340 -18.27 -13.54 5.33
N TYR A 341 -19.54 -13.39 4.96
CA TYR A 341 -20.27 -14.35 4.15
C TYR A 341 -19.57 -14.66 2.82
N ARG A 342 -19.22 -13.63 2.05
CA ARG A 342 -18.60 -13.80 0.72
C ARG A 342 -17.20 -14.40 0.81
N THR A 343 -16.43 -14.01 1.83
CA THR A 343 -15.10 -14.58 2.10
C THR A 343 -15.21 -16.07 2.42
N ALA A 344 -16.21 -16.46 3.21
CA ALA A 344 -16.47 -17.85 3.55
C ALA A 344 -16.79 -18.71 2.32
N LEU A 345 -17.55 -18.17 1.37
CA LEU A 345 -17.81 -18.85 0.10
C LEU A 345 -16.54 -19.07 -0.71
N GLY A 346 -15.57 -18.15 -0.64
CA GLY A 346 -14.24 -18.34 -1.21
C GLY A 346 -13.50 -19.53 -0.60
N TYR A 347 -13.43 -19.62 0.74
CA TYR A 347 -12.80 -20.77 1.43
C TYR A 347 -13.51 -22.08 1.10
N LYS A 348 -14.84 -22.08 1.08
CA LYS A 348 -15.65 -23.24 0.70
C LYS A 348 -15.33 -23.69 -0.73
N ALA A 349 -15.19 -22.77 -1.69
CA ALA A 349 -14.85 -23.09 -3.07
C ALA A 349 -13.45 -23.71 -3.21
N LEU A 350 -12.51 -23.38 -2.32
CA LEU A 350 -11.18 -23.98 -2.25
C LEU A 350 -11.11 -25.26 -1.39
N GLY A 351 -12.24 -25.73 -0.84
CA GLY A 351 -12.31 -26.95 -0.04
C GLY A 351 -11.80 -26.82 1.40
N ASP A 352 -11.75 -25.60 1.95
CA ASP A 352 -11.48 -25.34 3.37
C ASP A 352 -12.81 -25.08 4.10
N GLU A 353 -13.54 -26.16 4.39
CA GLU A 353 -14.85 -26.08 5.02
C GLU A 353 -14.77 -25.64 6.49
N VAL A 354 -13.64 -25.86 7.15
CA VAL A 354 -13.43 -25.47 8.55
C VAL A 354 -13.35 -23.95 8.66
N GLU A 355 -12.53 -23.32 7.82
CA GLU A 355 -12.45 -21.86 7.80
C GLU A 355 -13.74 -21.23 7.25
N ALA A 356 -14.35 -21.84 6.23
CA ALA A 356 -15.64 -21.40 5.73
C ALA A 356 -16.73 -21.42 6.82
N LEU A 357 -16.85 -22.51 7.58
CA LEU A 357 -17.81 -22.62 8.68
C LEU A 357 -17.57 -21.53 9.74
N SER A 358 -16.31 -21.35 10.16
CA SER A 358 -15.95 -20.33 11.16
C SER A 358 -16.39 -18.92 10.72
N LEU A 359 -16.18 -18.56 9.46
CA LEU A 359 -16.58 -17.26 8.94
C LEU A 359 -18.09 -17.12 8.75
N LEU A 360 -18.79 -18.20 8.36
CA LEU A 360 -20.25 -18.21 8.22
C LEU A 360 -20.96 -18.04 9.56
N GLU A 361 -20.45 -18.63 10.63
CA GLU A 361 -21.00 -18.48 11.98
C GLU A 361 -20.92 -17.02 12.45
N VAL A 362 -19.81 -16.33 12.16
CA VAL A 362 -19.69 -14.87 12.41
C VAL A 362 -20.68 -14.10 11.52
N ALA A 363 -20.76 -14.42 10.23
CA ALA A 363 -21.69 -13.78 9.31
C ALA A 363 -23.15 -13.88 9.77
N GLN A 364 -23.55 -15.02 10.36
CA GLN A 364 -24.88 -15.25 10.91
C GLN A 364 -25.22 -14.27 12.03
N VAL A 365 -24.25 -13.85 12.85
CA VAL A 365 -24.48 -12.86 13.91
C VAL A 365 -24.75 -11.47 13.31
N TYR A 366 -24.04 -11.10 12.24
CA TYR A 366 -24.28 -9.84 11.52
C TYR A 366 -25.59 -9.85 10.72
N LEU A 367 -25.98 -11.00 10.17
CA LEU A 367 -27.11 -11.19 9.25
C LEU A 367 -28.05 -12.31 9.74
N PRO A 368 -28.70 -12.15 10.91
CA PRO A 368 -29.39 -13.25 11.61
C PRO A 368 -30.59 -13.84 10.87
N HIS A 369 -31.16 -13.10 9.93
CA HIS A 369 -32.35 -13.53 9.18
C HIS A 369 -32.03 -14.09 7.80
N ASP A 370 -30.78 -14.08 7.37
CA ASP A 370 -30.38 -14.62 6.07
C ASP A 370 -30.53 -16.15 6.07
N LYS A 371 -31.31 -16.68 5.12
CA LYS A 371 -31.55 -18.12 4.99
C LYS A 371 -30.36 -18.83 4.34
N LEU A 372 -29.68 -18.17 3.40
CA LEU A 372 -28.57 -18.76 2.65
C LEU A 372 -27.37 -19.04 3.56
N ILE A 373 -27.13 -18.18 4.55
CA ILE A 373 -26.08 -18.39 5.54
C ILE A 373 -26.34 -19.69 6.33
N ARG A 374 -27.57 -19.89 6.81
CA ARG A 374 -27.96 -21.10 7.55
C ARG A 374 -27.80 -22.37 6.71
N GLU A 375 -28.23 -22.33 5.46
CA GLU A 375 -28.06 -23.44 4.51
C GLU A 375 -26.58 -23.76 4.29
N HIS A 376 -25.73 -22.75 4.12
CA HIS A 376 -24.30 -22.95 3.94
C HIS A 376 -23.59 -23.44 5.21
N ILE A 377 -23.99 -22.99 6.39
CA ILE A 377 -23.49 -23.52 7.68
C ILE A 377 -23.78 -25.02 7.76
N GLN A 378 -25.03 -25.41 7.49
CA GLN A 378 -25.44 -26.82 7.56
C GLN A 378 -24.66 -27.68 6.56
N ALA A 379 -24.53 -27.23 5.32
CA ALA A 379 -23.75 -27.93 4.29
C ALA A 379 -22.27 -28.10 4.69
N CYS A 380 -21.65 -27.09 5.30
CA CYS A 380 -20.25 -27.22 5.76
C CYS A 380 -20.13 -28.24 6.90
N LYS A 381 -21.07 -28.24 7.86
CA LYS A 381 -21.10 -29.21 8.96
C LYS A 381 -21.21 -30.65 8.46
N GLU A 382 -22.06 -30.89 7.47
CA GLU A 382 -22.22 -32.21 6.85
C GLU A 382 -20.95 -32.67 6.14
N LEU A 383 -20.31 -31.80 5.36
CA LEU A 383 -19.06 -32.12 4.67
C LEU A 383 -17.91 -32.43 5.64
N ILE A 384 -17.78 -31.66 6.72
CA ILE A 384 -16.77 -31.90 7.76
C ILE A 384 -17.02 -33.25 8.44
N ALA A 385 -18.28 -33.55 8.80
CA ALA A 385 -18.65 -34.82 9.41
C ALA A 385 -18.32 -36.01 8.51
N LEU A 386 -18.65 -35.92 7.21
CA LEU A 386 -18.33 -36.97 6.22
C LEU A 386 -16.82 -37.22 6.06
N ARG A 387 -15.99 -36.18 6.14
CA ARG A 387 -14.53 -36.35 6.06
C ARG A 387 -13.95 -36.95 7.33
N SER A 388 -14.49 -36.60 8.49
CA SER A 388 -14.04 -37.14 9.78
C SER A 388 -14.37 -38.62 9.98
N THR A 389 -15.31 -39.19 9.23
CA THR A 389 -15.66 -40.63 9.28
C THR A 389 -14.92 -41.48 8.25
N GLN A 390 -14.22 -40.84 7.28
CA GLN A 390 -13.42 -41.51 6.26
C GLN A 390 -11.90 -41.52 6.57
N SER A 391 -11.45 -40.70 7.52
CA SER A 391 -10.10 -40.70 8.11
C SER A 391 -10.02 -41.61 9.33
#